data_AF-W5NEW6-F1
#
_entry.id   AF-W5NEW6-F1
#
_cell.length_a   1.000
_cell.length_b   1.000
_cell.length_c   1.000
_cell.angle_alpha   90.00
_cell.angle_beta   90.00
_cell.angle_gamma   90.00
#
_symmetry.space_group_name_H-M   'P 1'
#
loop_
_entity.id
_entity.type
_entity.pdbx_description
1 polymer ?
#
loop_
_entity_poly.entity_id
_entity_poly.type
_entity_poly.pdbx_seq_one_letter_code
_entity_poly.pdbx_strand_id
1 'polypeptide(L)'
;MASEESPAAGGLSRQNSGVAVSAELDPALLARNIQFVEKLEEQYVCPSCGHVVLNPHQTGCGHIFCYQCIKAFLESTTMPKCPIDNALIKANEVFQDNCCKREILNLEIYCANAPDCTLKVTLGRLQEHLKHCPYESVQCTNIGCTDVMFRMDLREHLMSICAYRMESCPHCEKHYMLIQLKDHEDTNCPDFKIQCPNKCSQVIKRHKLKDHFQECPQVEIDCTYKKYGCFFREKRVNVEAHEDVALKDHLLLVLESNFKLEKQIDDLQKTLLLKHHEFQELTSVVNNLEKEIKPLIQQVTKTDNMLSCVQRSLEEQRDRVSSVQIQLQQLTRAFNQDPIRTEVGHLKTSVDNLKQQVSVIESLKDRLNVLDDQYKRHSRLLNIHMEQLNLNDERFRQLEATSYNGKLIWKIQDFQKRKEAAAEGRAPSMFSMPFYTSRSGYKLCARAYLNGDGAGRGTHLSLYIVLMRGDFDSLLPWPFRQTVTLMILDQSGNKSDILDYFKPDPASNSFRRPTGEMNVASGFPCFVSHADLENPKNGVYVKDETLFVKVKVDTTGIEDL
;
A
#
# COMPACT_ATOMS: atom_id res chain seq x y z
N MET A 1 -21.01 70.31 -47.53
CA MET A 1 -19.67 69.75 -47.83
C MET A 1 -19.72 68.31 -47.35
N ALA A 2 -20.27 67.37 -48.13
CA ALA A 2 -19.75 66.80 -49.36
C ALA A 2 -18.41 66.09 -49.13
N SER A 3 -18.48 64.77 -48.98
CA SER A 3 -17.65 63.83 -49.74
C SER A 3 -18.21 62.41 -49.57
N GLU A 4 -18.75 61.91 -50.68
CA GLU A 4 -19.09 60.50 -50.95
C GLU A 4 -17.82 59.65 -50.99
N GLU A 5 -17.92 58.36 -50.66
CA GLU A 5 -17.15 57.31 -51.32
C GLU A 5 -17.88 55.94 -51.21
N SER A 6 -17.90 55.24 -52.34
CA SER A 6 -18.69 54.06 -52.72
C SER A 6 -18.25 52.73 -52.05
N PRO A 7 -19.08 51.66 -52.10
CA PRO A 7 -18.77 50.36 -51.53
C PRO A 7 -17.98 49.49 -52.51
N ALA A 8 -16.93 48.81 -52.05
CA ALA A 8 -16.20 47.82 -52.83
C ALA A 8 -15.88 46.55 -52.03
N ALA A 9 -15.98 45.44 -52.77
CA ALA A 9 -15.37 44.13 -52.57
C ALA A 9 -15.99 43.19 -51.52
N GLY A 10 -16.70 42.18 -52.03
CA GLY A 10 -17.12 41.00 -51.31
C GLY A 10 -15.93 40.20 -50.79
N GLY A 11 -15.93 39.98 -49.47
CA GLY A 11 -15.15 38.94 -48.81
C GLY A 11 -16.05 37.74 -48.56
N LEU A 12 -15.85 36.67 -49.35
CA LEU A 12 -16.35 35.33 -49.04
C LEU A 12 -15.81 34.91 -47.67
N SER A 13 -16.63 35.03 -46.63
CA SER A 13 -16.35 34.39 -45.35
C SER A 13 -16.42 32.89 -45.54
N ARG A 14 -15.25 32.25 -45.53
CA ARG A 14 -15.07 30.81 -45.40
C ARG A 14 -15.84 30.35 -44.16
N GLN A 15 -17.00 29.75 -44.36
CA GLN A 15 -17.67 28.99 -43.32
C GLN A 15 -16.76 27.81 -42.97
N ASN A 16 -16.34 27.75 -41.71
CA ASN A 16 -15.66 26.60 -41.13
C ASN A 16 -16.48 25.35 -41.42
N SER A 17 -15.89 24.43 -42.17
CA SER A 17 -16.35 23.05 -42.33
C SER A 17 -16.32 22.36 -40.96
N GLY A 18 -17.40 22.52 -40.20
CA GLY A 18 -17.65 21.77 -38.99
C GLY A 18 -17.86 20.31 -39.34
N VAL A 19 -17.00 19.46 -38.78
CA VAL A 19 -17.12 18.01 -38.55
C VAL A 19 -18.29 17.37 -39.30
N ALA A 20 -17.98 16.64 -40.38
CA ALA A 20 -18.92 15.77 -41.07
C ALA A 20 -19.59 14.86 -40.02
N VAL A 21 -20.89 15.10 -39.78
CA VAL A 21 -21.74 14.25 -38.95
C VAL A 21 -21.93 12.94 -39.71
N SER A 22 -20.96 12.02 -39.57
CA SER A 22 -21.16 10.61 -39.88
C SER A 22 -21.96 9.98 -38.74
N ALA A 23 -23.20 10.44 -38.55
CA ALA A 23 -24.16 9.73 -37.71
C ALA A 23 -24.80 8.64 -38.59
N GLU A 24 -24.48 7.39 -38.32
CA GLU A 24 -25.37 6.29 -38.71
C GLU A 24 -26.67 6.48 -37.92
N LEU A 25 -27.82 6.37 -38.60
CA LEU A 25 -29.12 6.39 -37.93
C LEU A 25 -29.21 5.15 -37.05
N ASP A 26 -29.28 5.34 -35.72
CA ASP A 26 -29.48 4.25 -34.77
C ASP A 26 -30.83 3.56 -35.03
N PRO A 27 -30.86 2.25 -35.34
CA PRO A 27 -32.09 1.50 -35.54
C PRO A 27 -33.09 1.63 -34.37
N ALA A 28 -32.60 1.86 -33.15
CA ALA A 28 -33.44 2.04 -31.96
C ALA A 28 -34.24 3.36 -31.97
N LEU A 29 -33.77 4.39 -32.69
CA LEU A 29 -34.50 5.65 -32.85
C LEU A 29 -35.71 5.48 -33.77
N LEU A 30 -35.61 4.61 -34.77
CA LEU A 30 -36.69 4.29 -35.72
C LEU A 30 -37.67 3.25 -35.21
N ALA A 31 -37.36 2.57 -34.09
CA ALA A 31 -38.34 1.82 -33.33
C ALA A 31 -39.34 2.74 -32.60
N ARG A 32 -39.02 4.03 -32.44
CA ARG A 32 -39.96 5.04 -31.95
C ARG A 32 -40.91 5.45 -33.08
N ASN A 33 -42.14 5.81 -32.74
CA ASN A 33 -43.15 6.20 -33.73
C ASN A 33 -42.83 7.59 -34.31
N ILE A 34 -42.06 7.64 -35.39
CA ILE A 34 -41.65 8.89 -36.05
C ILE A 34 -42.74 9.35 -37.02
N GLN A 35 -43.23 10.57 -36.84
CA GLN A 35 -44.19 11.20 -37.73
C GLN A 35 -43.50 12.27 -38.59
N PHE A 36 -43.56 12.10 -39.91
CA PHE A 36 -43.04 13.10 -40.86
C PHE A 36 -43.98 14.30 -40.96
N VAL A 37 -43.41 15.49 -41.07
CA VAL A 37 -44.19 16.74 -41.24
C VAL A 37 -44.85 16.78 -42.61
N GLU A 38 -44.11 16.37 -43.63
CA GLU A 38 -44.59 16.23 -45.01
C GLU A 38 -44.77 14.75 -45.37
N LYS A 39 -45.61 14.47 -46.38
CA LYS A 39 -45.80 13.11 -46.87
C LYS A 39 -44.48 12.62 -47.49
N LEU A 40 -43.98 11.49 -47.00
CA LEU A 40 -42.75 10.88 -47.50
C LEU A 40 -42.90 10.54 -49.00
N GLU A 41 -41.95 11.02 -49.81
CA GLU A 41 -41.90 10.71 -51.24
C GLU A 41 -41.57 9.23 -51.46
N GLU A 42 -42.13 8.64 -52.52
CA GLU A 42 -41.99 7.19 -52.81
C GLU A 42 -40.52 6.77 -53.01
N GLN A 43 -39.66 7.69 -53.48
CA GLN A 43 -38.23 7.46 -53.66
C GLN A 43 -37.45 7.24 -52.33
N TYR A 44 -38.03 7.67 -51.20
CA TYR A 44 -37.45 7.46 -49.87
C TYR A 44 -38.05 6.26 -49.14
N VAL A 45 -38.91 5.48 -49.79
CA VAL A 45 -39.53 4.27 -49.24
C VAL A 45 -38.79 3.04 -49.73
N CYS A 46 -38.35 2.19 -48.81
CA CYS A 46 -37.68 0.95 -49.17
C CYS A 46 -38.67 -0.06 -49.78
N PRO A 47 -38.42 -0.60 -50.99
CA PRO A 47 -39.33 -1.54 -51.63
C PRO A 47 -39.45 -2.90 -50.91
N SER A 48 -38.51 -3.21 -50.02
CA SER A 48 -38.49 -4.47 -49.28
C SER A 48 -39.22 -4.40 -47.93
N CYS A 49 -39.05 -3.32 -47.14
CA CYS A 49 -39.71 -3.20 -45.83
C CYS A 49 -40.89 -2.23 -45.81
N GLY A 50 -41.09 -1.41 -46.85
CA GLY A 50 -42.19 -0.44 -46.92
C GLY A 50 -42.03 0.78 -46.00
N HIS A 51 -40.91 0.90 -45.29
CA HIS A 51 -40.58 2.03 -44.42
C HIS A 51 -39.57 2.97 -45.07
N VAL A 52 -39.29 4.12 -44.43
CA VAL A 52 -38.23 5.04 -44.85
C VAL A 52 -36.90 4.29 -45.00
N VAL A 53 -36.14 4.60 -46.06
CA VAL A 53 -34.88 3.91 -46.33
C VAL A 53 -33.84 4.23 -45.25
N LEU A 54 -33.30 3.18 -44.62
CA LEU A 54 -32.25 3.28 -43.59
C LEU A 54 -30.91 2.82 -44.12
N ASN A 55 -29.91 3.69 -44.00
CA ASN A 55 -28.59 3.50 -44.59
C ASN A 55 -28.74 3.12 -46.08
N PRO A 56 -29.18 4.07 -46.94
CA PRO A 56 -29.60 3.79 -48.31
C PRO A 56 -28.46 3.18 -49.14
N HIS A 57 -28.78 2.11 -49.86
CA HIS A 57 -27.91 1.45 -50.82
C HIS A 57 -28.60 1.36 -52.16
N GLN A 58 -27.94 1.85 -53.19
CA GLN A 58 -28.42 1.83 -54.56
C GLN A 58 -27.88 0.58 -55.27
N THR A 59 -28.74 -0.06 -56.03
CA THR A 59 -28.42 -1.23 -56.86
C THR A 59 -28.01 -0.81 -58.27
N GLY A 60 -27.40 -1.72 -59.05
CA GLY A 60 -26.99 -1.45 -60.43
C GLY A 60 -28.12 -1.04 -61.39
N CYS A 61 -29.38 -1.35 -61.06
CA CYS A 61 -30.56 -0.88 -61.81
C CYS A 61 -31.11 0.48 -61.33
N GLY A 62 -30.47 1.11 -60.34
CA GLY A 62 -30.79 2.45 -59.88
C GLY A 62 -31.76 2.53 -58.69
N HIS A 63 -32.34 1.41 -58.24
CA HIS A 63 -33.29 1.36 -57.13
C HIS A 63 -32.59 1.30 -55.75
N ILE A 64 -33.18 1.99 -54.76
CA ILE A 64 -32.59 2.21 -53.43
C ILE A 64 -33.29 1.34 -52.37
N PHE A 65 -32.50 0.69 -51.51
CA PHE A 65 -32.96 -0.18 -50.43
C PHE A 65 -32.28 0.17 -49.10
N CYS A 66 -32.88 -0.25 -47.98
CA CYS A 66 -32.17 -0.22 -46.70
C CYS A 66 -30.99 -1.19 -46.72
N TYR A 67 -29.88 -0.85 -46.05
CA TYR A 67 -28.71 -1.73 -45.96
C TYR A 67 -29.07 -3.15 -45.47
N GLN A 68 -29.86 -3.24 -44.39
CA GLN A 68 -30.25 -4.54 -43.83
C GLN A 68 -31.19 -5.32 -44.75
N CYS A 69 -32.10 -4.62 -45.44
CA CYS A 69 -33.04 -5.24 -46.37
C CYS A 69 -32.32 -5.80 -47.61
N ILE A 70 -31.43 -5.03 -48.24
CA ILE A 70 -30.71 -5.51 -49.41
C ILE A 70 -29.74 -6.63 -49.06
N LYS A 71 -29.08 -6.54 -47.90
CA LYS A 71 -28.21 -7.60 -47.40
C LYS A 71 -28.98 -8.91 -47.20
N ALA A 72 -30.11 -8.86 -46.49
CA ALA A 72 -30.97 -10.03 -46.30
C ALA A 72 -31.48 -10.59 -47.63
N PHE A 73 -31.85 -9.72 -48.58
CA PHE A 73 -32.37 -10.10 -49.90
C PHE A 73 -31.32 -10.80 -50.78
N LEU A 74 -30.06 -10.36 -50.71
CA LEU A 74 -28.92 -10.99 -51.39
C LEU A 74 -28.53 -12.33 -50.73
N GLU A 75 -28.66 -12.44 -49.41
CA GLU A 75 -28.35 -13.66 -48.66
C GLU A 75 -29.43 -14.75 -48.80
N SER A 76 -30.70 -14.37 -48.98
CA SER A 76 -31.83 -15.31 -49.03
C SER A 76 -32.09 -15.95 -50.40
N THR A 77 -31.51 -15.40 -51.48
CA THR A 77 -31.91 -15.74 -52.86
C THR A 77 -30.69 -15.98 -53.75
N THR A 78 -30.64 -17.13 -54.45
CA THR A 78 -29.54 -17.47 -55.37
C THR A 78 -29.54 -16.65 -56.66
N MET A 79 -30.69 -16.08 -57.04
CA MET A 79 -30.84 -15.12 -58.15
C MET A 79 -31.69 -13.92 -57.71
N PRO A 80 -31.11 -12.94 -56.99
CA PRO A 80 -31.86 -11.81 -56.46
C PRO A 80 -32.27 -10.86 -57.60
N LYS A 81 -33.58 -10.73 -57.82
CA LYS A 81 -34.16 -9.80 -58.79
C LYS A 81 -34.80 -8.62 -58.07
N CYS A 82 -34.58 -7.42 -58.56
CA CYS A 82 -35.18 -6.20 -58.01
C CYS A 82 -36.71 -6.30 -58.05
N PRO A 83 -37.42 -6.07 -56.93
CA PRO A 83 -38.88 -6.12 -56.87
C PRO A 83 -39.62 -5.11 -57.75
N ILE A 84 -38.94 -4.07 -58.23
CA ILE A 84 -39.55 -2.99 -59.02
C ILE A 84 -39.49 -3.28 -60.52
N ASP A 85 -38.33 -3.66 -61.04
CA ASP A 85 -38.07 -3.79 -62.48
C ASP A 85 -37.65 -5.21 -62.90
N ASN A 86 -37.61 -6.17 -61.96
CA ASN A 86 -37.13 -7.54 -62.15
C ASN A 86 -35.68 -7.68 -62.65
N ALA A 87 -34.86 -6.61 -62.61
CA ALA A 87 -33.46 -6.66 -62.99
C ALA A 87 -32.64 -7.50 -61.99
N LEU A 88 -31.64 -8.24 -62.48
CA LEU A 88 -30.76 -9.03 -61.62
C LEU A 88 -29.85 -8.10 -60.81
N ILE A 89 -29.90 -8.18 -59.48
CA ILE A 89 -29.06 -7.38 -58.59
C ILE A 89 -27.76 -8.14 -58.34
N LYS A 90 -26.62 -7.58 -58.73
CA LYS A 90 -25.31 -8.16 -58.39
C LYS A 90 -24.73 -7.46 -57.17
N ALA A 91 -24.23 -8.23 -56.21
CA ALA A 91 -23.71 -7.69 -54.94
C ALA A 91 -22.57 -6.68 -55.13
N ASN A 92 -21.75 -6.84 -56.18
CA ASN A 92 -20.65 -5.93 -56.51
C ASN A 92 -21.11 -4.61 -57.17
N GLU A 93 -22.37 -4.52 -57.60
CA GLU A 93 -22.99 -3.32 -58.17
C GLU A 93 -23.88 -2.59 -57.14
N VAL A 94 -23.86 -3.04 -55.87
CA VAL A 94 -24.56 -2.38 -54.75
C VAL A 94 -23.59 -1.45 -54.03
N PHE A 95 -23.94 -0.18 -53.92
CA PHE A 95 -23.12 0.82 -53.26
C PHE A 95 -23.97 1.72 -52.35
N GLN A 96 -23.34 2.31 -51.34
CA GLN A 96 -24.01 3.22 -50.42
C GLN A 96 -24.36 4.54 -51.14
N ASP A 97 -25.63 4.93 -51.07
CA ASP A 97 -26.11 6.17 -51.65
C ASP A 97 -26.00 7.32 -50.64
N ASN A 98 -24.87 8.01 -50.68
CA ASN A 98 -24.61 9.16 -49.81
C ASN A 98 -25.45 10.40 -50.17
N CYS A 99 -26.02 10.48 -51.39
CA CYS A 99 -26.90 11.58 -51.76
C CYS A 99 -28.26 11.41 -51.08
N CYS A 100 -28.89 10.26 -51.30
CA CYS A 100 -30.14 9.86 -50.66
C CYS A 100 -30.02 9.89 -49.14
N LYS A 101 -28.88 9.46 -48.57
CA LYS A 101 -28.62 9.54 -47.12
C LYS A 101 -28.72 10.97 -46.59
N ARG A 102 -28.15 11.96 -47.28
CA ARG A 102 -28.19 13.36 -46.85
C ARG A 102 -29.60 13.95 -46.96
N GLU A 103 -30.34 13.58 -48.00
CA GLU A 103 -31.73 14.02 -48.19
C GLU A 103 -32.64 13.49 -47.09
N ILE A 104 -32.58 12.19 -46.80
CA ILE A 104 -33.36 11.54 -45.75
C ILE A 104 -33.06 12.15 -44.36
N LEU A 105 -31.79 12.46 -44.06
CA LEU A 105 -31.40 13.09 -42.80
C LEU A 105 -31.92 14.53 -42.65
N ASN A 106 -32.26 15.20 -43.75
CA ASN A 106 -32.79 16.56 -43.75
C ASN A 106 -34.33 16.61 -43.74
N LEU A 107 -35.02 15.47 -43.85
CA LEU A 107 -36.47 15.40 -43.73
C LEU A 107 -36.94 15.90 -42.37
N GLU A 108 -37.95 16.75 -42.36
CA GLU A 108 -38.56 17.27 -41.14
C GLU A 108 -39.54 16.26 -40.53
N ILE A 109 -39.36 16.01 -39.24
CA ILE A 109 -40.19 15.12 -38.44
C ILE A 109 -40.65 15.83 -37.17
N TYR A 110 -41.77 15.40 -36.61
CA TYR A 110 -42.14 15.73 -35.25
C TYR A 110 -41.26 14.95 -34.27
N CYS A 111 -41.01 15.53 -33.10
CA CYS A 111 -40.33 14.83 -32.01
C CYS A 111 -41.03 13.49 -31.70
N ALA A 112 -40.26 12.46 -31.34
CA ALA A 112 -40.79 11.15 -30.95
C ALA A 112 -41.68 11.21 -29.69
N ASN A 113 -41.61 12.29 -28.92
CA ASN A 113 -42.45 12.55 -27.75
C ASN A 113 -43.66 13.45 -28.10
N ALA A 114 -44.03 13.56 -29.38
CA ALA A 114 -45.29 14.19 -29.76
C ALA A 114 -46.48 13.36 -29.23
N PRO A 115 -47.58 13.99 -28.78
CA PRO A 115 -47.91 15.41 -28.94
C PRO A 115 -47.30 16.35 -27.89
N ASP A 116 -46.70 15.84 -26.80
CA ASP A 116 -46.21 16.66 -25.68
C ASP A 116 -45.04 17.58 -26.12
N CYS A 117 -44.14 17.06 -26.96
CA CYS A 117 -43.14 17.87 -27.65
C CYS A 117 -43.62 18.26 -29.06
N THR A 118 -43.89 19.55 -29.28
CA THR A 118 -44.34 20.08 -30.57
C THR A 118 -43.20 20.50 -31.51
N LEU A 119 -41.95 20.27 -31.13
CA LEU A 119 -40.79 20.72 -31.92
C LEU A 119 -40.65 19.88 -33.19
N LYS A 120 -40.48 20.58 -34.32
CA LYS A 120 -40.09 20.00 -35.60
C LYS A 120 -38.57 19.98 -35.70
N VAL A 121 -38.01 18.82 -36.01
CA VAL A 121 -36.56 18.62 -36.12
C VAL A 121 -36.26 17.85 -37.39
N THR A 122 -35.05 18.01 -37.94
CA THR A 122 -34.60 17.14 -39.02
C THR A 122 -34.28 15.76 -38.46
N LEU A 123 -34.54 14.71 -39.24
CA LEU A 123 -34.30 13.32 -38.82
C LEU A 123 -32.86 13.10 -38.31
N GLY A 124 -31.86 13.72 -38.96
CA GLY A 124 -30.46 13.65 -38.54
C GLY A 124 -30.11 14.38 -37.24
N ARG A 125 -30.98 15.29 -36.76
CA ARG A 125 -30.80 16.02 -35.49
C ARG A 125 -31.71 15.53 -34.37
N LEU A 126 -32.56 14.54 -34.62
CA LEU A 126 -33.50 14.01 -33.64
C LEU A 126 -32.80 13.55 -32.36
N GLN A 127 -31.71 12.78 -32.48
CA GLN A 127 -30.99 12.26 -31.31
C GLN A 127 -30.44 13.39 -30.43
N GLU A 128 -29.96 14.47 -31.05
CA GLU A 128 -29.43 15.63 -30.31
C GLU A 128 -30.55 16.40 -29.59
N HIS A 129 -31.72 16.48 -30.22
CA HIS A 129 -32.92 17.02 -29.58
C HIS A 129 -33.37 16.16 -28.38
N LEU A 130 -33.47 14.83 -28.52
CA LEU A 130 -33.94 13.94 -27.46
C LEU A 130 -33.07 14.01 -26.19
N LYS A 131 -31.76 14.28 -26.32
CA LYS A 131 -30.87 14.52 -25.17
C LYS A 131 -31.30 15.72 -24.32
N HIS A 132 -31.98 16.70 -24.92
CA HIS A 132 -32.37 17.95 -24.28
C HIS A 132 -33.89 18.16 -24.22
N CYS A 133 -34.68 17.22 -24.78
CA CYS A 133 -36.13 17.33 -24.84
C CYS A 133 -36.72 17.33 -23.42
N PRO A 134 -37.50 18.36 -23.04
CA PRO A 134 -38.14 18.45 -21.72
C PRO A 134 -39.08 17.27 -21.42
N TYR A 135 -39.67 16.69 -22.47
CA TYR A 135 -40.65 15.60 -22.41
C TYR A 135 -40.03 14.22 -22.63
N GLU A 136 -38.70 14.11 -22.71
CA GLU A 136 -38.06 12.78 -22.72
C GLU A 136 -38.19 12.16 -21.32
N SER A 137 -38.66 10.92 -21.27
CA SER A 137 -38.71 10.13 -20.05
C SER A 137 -37.30 9.77 -19.59
N VAL A 138 -36.96 10.19 -18.37
CA VAL A 138 -35.66 9.95 -17.73
C VAL A 138 -35.87 9.27 -16.38
N GLN A 139 -34.95 8.38 -16.03
CA GLN A 139 -34.91 7.77 -14.69
C GLN A 139 -34.20 8.72 -13.71
N CYS A 140 -34.65 8.70 -12.44
CA CYS A 140 -33.98 9.42 -11.37
C CYS A 140 -32.50 9.03 -11.24
N THR A 141 -31.64 10.02 -10.98
CA THR A 141 -30.19 9.83 -10.81
C THR A 141 -29.78 9.38 -9.41
N ASN A 142 -30.69 9.42 -8.43
CA ASN A 142 -30.41 9.00 -7.06
C ASN A 142 -30.35 7.47 -6.97
N ILE A 143 -29.28 6.96 -6.37
CA ILE A 143 -29.05 5.53 -6.20
C ILE A 143 -30.18 4.92 -5.36
N GLY A 144 -30.85 3.91 -5.90
CA GLY A 144 -31.99 3.24 -5.26
C GLY A 144 -33.36 3.76 -5.67
N CYS A 145 -33.44 4.91 -6.36
CA CYS A 145 -34.69 5.40 -6.93
C CYS A 145 -34.94 4.76 -8.31
N THR A 146 -36.08 4.12 -8.48
CA THR A 146 -36.51 3.51 -9.76
C THR A 146 -37.54 4.35 -10.52
N ASP A 147 -37.84 5.56 -10.02
CA ASP A 147 -38.88 6.41 -10.61
C ASP A 147 -38.44 6.94 -11.98
N VAL A 148 -39.38 6.94 -12.92
CA VAL A 148 -39.24 7.49 -14.27
C VAL A 148 -40.22 8.65 -14.42
N MET A 149 -39.74 9.76 -14.96
CA MET A 149 -40.50 11.02 -15.12
C MET A 149 -40.00 11.81 -16.32
N PHE A 150 -40.69 12.88 -16.69
CA PHE A 150 -40.20 13.78 -17.72
C PHE A 150 -38.99 14.57 -17.23
N ARG A 151 -38.07 14.89 -18.15
CA ARG A 151 -36.85 15.65 -17.85
C ARG A 151 -37.14 16.98 -17.17
N MET A 152 -38.23 17.66 -17.51
CA MET A 152 -38.63 18.91 -16.86
C MET A 152 -38.96 18.76 -15.37
N ASP A 153 -39.53 17.62 -14.98
CA ASP A 153 -39.96 17.35 -13.60
C ASP A 153 -38.82 16.77 -12.75
N LEU A 154 -37.74 16.29 -13.38
CA LEU A 154 -36.60 15.69 -12.69
C LEU A 154 -36.03 16.61 -11.60
N ARG A 155 -35.98 17.92 -11.84
CA ARG A 155 -35.45 18.87 -10.85
C ARG A 155 -36.33 18.93 -9.60
N GLU A 156 -37.64 19.04 -9.78
CA GLU A 156 -38.58 19.07 -8.66
C GLU A 156 -38.55 17.76 -7.87
N HIS A 157 -38.47 16.64 -8.59
CA HIS A 157 -38.32 15.32 -7.97
C HIS A 157 -37.07 15.24 -7.11
N LEU A 158 -35.90 15.59 -7.63
CA LEU A 158 -34.63 15.53 -6.88
C LEU A 158 -34.63 16.45 -5.65
N MET A 159 -35.31 17.59 -5.73
CA MET A 159 -35.33 18.58 -4.65
C MET A 159 -36.33 18.28 -3.55
N SER A 160 -37.52 17.74 -3.87
CA SER A 160 -38.63 17.73 -2.91
C SER A 160 -39.41 16.41 -2.80
N ILE A 161 -39.39 15.57 -3.84
CA ILE A 161 -40.23 14.37 -3.90
C ILE A 161 -39.41 13.12 -3.59
N CYS A 162 -38.18 13.02 -4.10
CA CYS A 162 -37.37 11.82 -4.03
C CYS A 162 -37.10 11.41 -2.58
N ALA A 163 -37.51 10.21 -2.20
CA ALA A 163 -37.26 9.63 -0.87
C ALA A 163 -35.78 9.22 -0.67
N TYR A 164 -35.03 9.10 -1.77
CA TYR A 164 -33.60 8.78 -1.80
C TYR A 164 -32.72 10.04 -1.85
N ARG A 165 -33.32 11.24 -1.75
CA ARG A 165 -32.54 12.48 -1.66
C ARG A 165 -31.76 12.53 -0.35
N MET A 166 -30.61 13.18 -0.38
CA MET A 166 -29.77 13.37 0.80
C MET A 166 -30.24 14.60 1.58
N GLU A 167 -30.54 14.42 2.86
CA GLU A 167 -30.95 15.47 3.80
C GLU A 167 -30.00 15.49 5.00
N SER A 168 -29.77 16.67 5.56
CA SER A 168 -28.96 16.84 6.76
C SER A 168 -29.77 16.52 8.03
N CYS A 169 -29.21 15.74 8.94
CA CYS A 169 -29.83 15.43 10.23
C CYS A 169 -29.85 16.68 11.14
N PRO A 170 -30.99 17.07 11.74
CA PRO A 170 -31.09 18.22 12.64
C PRO A 170 -30.27 18.12 13.94
N HIS A 171 -29.76 16.93 14.27
CA HIS A 171 -29.05 16.68 15.52
C HIS A 171 -27.54 16.58 15.36
N CYS A 172 -27.07 15.90 14.31
CA CYS A 172 -25.64 15.63 14.08
C CYS A 172 -25.08 16.31 12.82
N GLU A 173 -25.92 17.01 12.04
CA GLU A 173 -25.57 17.75 10.81
C GLU A 173 -24.97 16.90 9.67
N LYS A 174 -24.93 15.57 9.83
CA LYS A 174 -24.52 14.62 8.78
C LYS A 174 -25.65 14.34 7.80
N HIS A 175 -25.31 13.95 6.57
CA HIS A 175 -26.27 13.75 5.48
C HIS A 175 -26.67 12.28 5.34
N TYR A 176 -27.97 12.02 5.22
CA TYR A 176 -28.55 10.68 5.06
C TYR A 176 -29.65 10.71 4.00
N MET A 177 -29.93 9.56 3.40
CA MET A 177 -31.13 9.44 2.56
C MET A 177 -32.38 9.71 3.41
N LEU A 178 -33.33 10.49 2.89
CA LEU A 178 -34.54 10.85 3.64
C LEU A 178 -35.25 9.62 4.23
N ILE A 179 -35.35 8.54 3.45
CA ILE A 179 -35.95 7.27 3.91
C ILE A 179 -35.24 6.64 5.12
N GLN A 180 -33.95 6.90 5.29
CA GLN A 180 -33.13 6.39 6.41
C GLN A 180 -32.99 7.40 7.56
N LEU A 181 -33.41 8.65 7.36
CA LEU A 181 -33.16 9.71 8.34
C LEU A 181 -33.84 9.43 9.69
N LYS A 182 -35.07 8.93 9.65
CA LYS A 182 -35.82 8.57 10.87
C LYS A 182 -35.17 7.41 11.63
N ASP A 183 -34.75 6.36 10.92
CA ASP A 183 -34.04 5.23 11.52
C ASP A 183 -32.70 5.67 12.14
N HIS A 184 -31.97 6.55 11.44
CA HIS A 184 -30.77 7.16 11.98
C HIS A 184 -31.04 7.92 13.29
N GLU A 185 -32.04 8.81 13.34
CA GLU A 185 -32.40 9.56 14.55
C GLU A 185 -32.69 8.62 15.73
N ASP A 186 -33.55 7.62 15.49
CA ASP A 186 -34.04 6.70 16.52
C ASP A 186 -32.96 5.74 17.06
N THR A 187 -32.00 5.32 16.23
CA THR A 187 -31.05 4.24 16.61
C THR A 187 -29.58 4.65 16.62
N ASN A 188 -29.15 5.49 15.68
CA ASN A 188 -27.72 5.65 15.35
C ASN A 188 -27.16 7.04 15.63
N CYS A 189 -28.00 8.07 15.67
CA CYS A 189 -27.60 9.46 15.84
C CYS A 189 -26.91 9.71 17.19
N PRO A 190 -25.63 10.12 17.22
CA PRO A 190 -24.89 10.30 18.47
C PRO A 190 -25.40 11.48 19.31
N ASP A 191 -25.96 12.50 18.65
CA ASP A 191 -26.44 13.74 19.28
C ASP A 191 -27.92 13.72 19.63
N PHE A 192 -28.64 12.65 19.25
CA PHE A 192 -30.03 12.47 19.61
C PHE A 192 -30.18 12.37 21.14
N LYS A 193 -31.17 13.08 21.68
CA LYS A 193 -31.41 13.19 23.11
C LYS A 193 -32.30 12.03 23.56
N ILE A 194 -31.76 11.14 24.38
CA ILE A 194 -32.45 9.98 24.95
C ILE A 194 -32.69 10.16 26.45
N GLN A 195 -33.74 9.52 26.97
CA GLN A 195 -33.93 9.42 28.41
C GLN A 195 -32.99 8.35 29.00
N CYS A 196 -32.50 8.57 30.21
CA CYS A 196 -31.66 7.58 30.88
C CYS A 196 -32.40 6.24 31.04
N PRO A 197 -31.81 5.10 30.59
CA PRO A 197 -32.39 3.76 30.77
C PRO A 197 -32.66 3.39 32.23
N ASN A 198 -31.84 3.91 33.16
CA ASN A 198 -31.99 3.71 34.60
C ASN A 198 -33.01 4.67 35.24
N LYS A 199 -33.76 5.42 34.42
CA LYS A 199 -34.86 6.32 34.84
C LYS A 199 -34.45 7.34 35.90
N CYS A 200 -33.22 7.85 35.84
CA CYS A 200 -32.75 8.95 36.72
C CYS A 200 -33.35 10.34 36.35
N SER A 201 -34.35 10.38 35.47
CA SER A 201 -35.04 11.58 34.95
C SER A 201 -34.19 12.57 34.15
N GLN A 202 -32.93 12.25 33.81
CA GLN A 202 -32.10 13.08 32.93
C GLN A 202 -32.28 12.73 31.45
N VAL A 203 -32.27 13.77 30.61
CA VAL A 203 -32.25 13.68 29.14
C VAL A 203 -30.82 13.93 28.67
N ILE A 204 -30.22 12.93 28.02
CA ILE A 204 -28.77 12.89 27.74
C ILE A 204 -28.59 12.66 26.24
N LYS A 205 -27.58 13.30 25.63
CA LYS A 205 -27.18 12.97 24.26
C LYS A 205 -26.68 11.53 24.21
N ARG A 206 -27.08 10.74 23.21
CA ARG A 206 -26.75 9.31 23.10
C ARG A 206 -25.26 9.00 23.30
N HIS A 207 -24.35 9.79 22.72
CA HIS A 207 -22.91 9.58 22.89
C HIS A 207 -22.40 9.81 24.32
N LYS A 208 -23.04 10.70 25.10
CA LYS A 208 -22.70 10.99 26.50
C LYS A 208 -23.31 10.01 27.50
N LEU A 209 -24.07 9.00 27.04
CA LEU A 209 -24.72 8.05 27.93
C LEU A 209 -23.71 7.26 28.76
N LYS A 210 -22.54 6.91 28.19
CA LYS A 210 -21.47 6.22 28.91
C LYS A 210 -20.88 7.07 30.04
N ASP A 211 -20.63 8.34 29.77
CA ASP A 211 -20.12 9.29 30.77
C ASP A 211 -21.16 9.47 31.88
N HIS A 212 -22.43 9.64 31.51
CA HIS A 212 -23.52 9.70 32.48
C HIS A 212 -23.60 8.45 33.36
N PHE A 213 -23.39 7.23 32.84
CA PHE A 213 -23.40 6.02 33.67
C PHE A 213 -22.34 6.01 34.77
N GLN A 214 -21.24 6.76 34.63
CA GLN A 214 -20.24 6.90 35.68
C GLN A 214 -20.72 7.74 36.86
N GLU A 215 -21.72 8.61 36.66
CA GLU A 215 -22.24 9.54 37.67
C GLU A 215 -23.72 9.26 38.02
N CYS A 216 -24.38 8.36 37.29
CA CYS A 216 -25.80 8.09 37.43
C CYS A 216 -26.12 7.54 38.84
N PRO A 217 -26.99 8.19 39.65
CA PRO A 217 -27.31 7.71 40.99
C PRO A 217 -28.09 6.39 41.01
N GLN A 218 -28.79 6.08 39.91
CA GLN A 218 -29.69 4.93 39.78
C GLN A 218 -29.03 3.72 39.12
N VAL A 219 -27.75 3.81 38.72
CA VAL A 219 -27.03 2.67 38.16
C VAL A 219 -26.58 1.72 39.27
N GLU A 220 -26.75 0.41 39.05
CA GLU A 220 -26.22 -0.60 39.96
C GLU A 220 -24.70 -0.72 39.81
N ILE A 221 -23.98 -0.55 40.90
CA ILE A 221 -22.53 -0.68 40.96
C ILE A 221 -22.13 -1.65 42.08
N ASP A 222 -20.99 -2.31 41.89
CA ASP A 222 -20.34 -3.03 42.97
C ASP A 222 -19.68 -2.05 43.95
N CYS A 223 -19.57 -2.44 45.22
CA CYS A 223 -18.78 -1.70 46.21
C CYS A 223 -17.30 -1.59 45.78
N THR A 224 -16.66 -0.45 46.05
CA THR A 224 -15.24 -0.19 45.71
C THR A 224 -14.26 -1.21 46.31
N TYR A 225 -14.65 -1.85 47.42
CA TYR A 225 -13.88 -2.89 48.10
C TYR A 225 -14.08 -4.31 47.53
N LYS A 226 -14.79 -4.48 46.41
CA LYS A 226 -14.96 -5.79 45.76
C LYS A 226 -13.64 -6.50 45.46
N LYS A 227 -12.61 -5.74 45.07
CA LYS A 227 -11.25 -6.25 44.84
C LYS A 227 -10.59 -6.87 46.08
N TYR A 228 -11.07 -6.52 47.28
CA TYR A 228 -10.61 -7.09 48.54
C TYR A 228 -11.56 -8.17 49.10
N GLY A 229 -12.70 -8.44 48.45
CA GLY A 229 -13.64 -9.49 48.83
C GLY A 229 -15.04 -9.03 49.26
N CYS A 230 -15.40 -7.76 49.09
CA CYS A 230 -16.77 -7.30 49.34
C CYS A 230 -17.72 -7.70 48.19
N PHE A 231 -18.85 -8.34 48.50
CA PHE A 231 -19.83 -8.80 47.50
C PHE A 231 -21.05 -7.88 47.35
N PHE A 232 -21.04 -6.70 47.99
CA PHE A 232 -22.17 -5.77 47.95
C PHE A 232 -22.31 -5.11 46.57
N ARG A 233 -23.53 -5.15 46.02
CA ARG A 233 -23.88 -4.56 44.72
C ARG A 233 -25.29 -4.00 44.76
N GLU A 234 -25.43 -2.70 44.54
CA GLU A 234 -26.73 -2.02 44.52
C GLU A 234 -26.64 -0.68 43.77
N LYS A 235 -27.72 0.10 43.72
CA LYS A 235 -27.74 1.46 43.16
C LYS A 235 -26.64 2.31 43.79
N ARG A 236 -25.93 3.12 43.00
CA ARG A 236 -24.84 4.01 43.45
C ARG A 236 -25.19 4.78 44.72
N VAL A 237 -26.39 5.34 44.79
CA VAL A 237 -26.88 6.09 45.98
C VAL A 237 -26.90 5.26 47.27
N ASN A 238 -27.11 3.94 47.17
CA ASN A 238 -27.12 3.03 48.32
C ASN A 238 -25.73 2.47 48.62
N VAL A 239 -24.83 2.44 47.63
CA VAL A 239 -23.45 1.94 47.82
C VAL A 239 -22.64 2.90 48.68
N GLU A 240 -22.82 4.21 48.53
CA GLU A 240 -22.18 5.21 49.42
C GLU A 240 -22.59 4.99 50.88
N ALA A 241 -23.89 4.77 51.15
CA ALA A 241 -24.37 4.45 52.49
C ALA A 241 -23.82 3.12 53.02
N HIS A 242 -23.67 2.10 52.18
CA HIS A 242 -23.02 0.83 52.56
C HIS A 242 -21.55 1.03 52.91
N GLU A 243 -20.81 1.83 52.13
CA GLU A 243 -19.38 2.08 52.37
C GLU A 243 -19.12 2.73 53.74
N ASP A 244 -19.98 3.64 54.16
CA ASP A 244 -19.93 4.26 55.49
C ASP A 244 -20.21 3.24 56.61
N VAL A 245 -21.21 2.39 56.44
CA VAL A 245 -21.62 1.40 57.47
C VAL A 245 -20.62 0.24 57.57
N ALA A 246 -20.11 -0.25 56.42
CA ALA A 246 -19.23 -1.40 56.33
C ALA A 246 -17.73 -1.05 56.38
N LEU A 247 -17.37 0.20 56.70
CA LEU A 247 -15.99 0.69 56.71
C LEU A 247 -15.05 -0.20 57.55
N LYS A 248 -15.49 -0.65 58.72
CA LYS A 248 -14.71 -1.55 59.59
C LYS A 248 -14.41 -2.88 58.92
N ASP A 249 -15.41 -3.49 58.29
CA ASP A 249 -15.26 -4.78 57.60
C ASP A 249 -14.37 -4.63 56.37
N HIS A 250 -14.53 -3.53 55.62
CA HIS A 250 -13.67 -3.18 54.49
C HIS A 250 -12.20 -2.99 54.92
N LEU A 251 -11.94 -2.33 56.04
CA LEU A 251 -10.58 -2.19 56.59
C LEU A 251 -9.97 -3.55 56.95
N LEU A 252 -10.75 -4.47 57.52
CA LEU A 252 -10.27 -5.83 57.80
C LEU A 252 -9.87 -6.59 56.53
N LEU A 253 -10.67 -6.49 55.46
CA LEU A 253 -10.34 -7.09 54.16
C LEU A 253 -9.05 -6.50 53.56
N VAL A 254 -8.86 -5.18 53.67
CA VAL A 254 -7.63 -4.52 53.22
C VAL A 254 -6.43 -4.96 54.04
N LEU A 255 -6.56 -5.06 55.37
CA LEU A 255 -5.49 -5.53 56.25
C LEU A 255 -5.10 -6.98 55.96
N GLU A 256 -6.06 -7.87 55.72
CA GLU A 256 -5.78 -9.26 55.33
C GLU A 256 -5.03 -9.32 53.99
N SER A 257 -5.45 -8.51 53.02
CA SER A 257 -4.75 -8.39 51.73
C SER A 257 -3.32 -7.86 51.91
N ASN A 258 -3.11 -6.86 52.77
CA ASN A 258 -1.78 -6.31 53.05
C ASN A 258 -0.86 -7.34 53.72
N PHE A 259 -1.36 -8.10 54.69
CA PHE A 259 -0.60 -9.17 55.33
C PHE A 259 -0.14 -10.24 54.32
N LYS A 260 -1.02 -10.59 53.36
CA LYS A 260 -0.65 -11.50 52.26
C LYS A 260 0.44 -10.92 51.37
N LEU A 261 0.38 -9.62 51.05
CA LEU A 261 1.41 -8.93 50.27
C LEU A 261 2.75 -8.85 51.01
N GLU A 262 2.74 -8.52 52.30
CA GLU A 262 3.95 -8.51 53.14
C GLU A 262 4.64 -9.87 53.15
N LYS A 263 3.87 -10.96 53.30
CA LYS A 263 4.40 -12.32 53.24
C LYS A 263 5.02 -12.63 51.86
N GLN A 264 4.36 -12.24 50.77
CA GLN A 264 4.91 -12.45 49.41
C GLN A 264 6.21 -11.68 49.19
N ILE A 265 6.31 -10.46 49.72
CA ILE A 265 7.54 -9.66 49.65
C ILE A 265 8.67 -10.34 50.43
N ASP A 266 8.41 -10.83 51.65
CA ASP A 266 9.40 -11.56 52.45
C ASP A 266 9.88 -12.83 51.75
N ASP A 267 8.98 -13.62 51.16
CA ASP A 267 9.33 -14.82 50.38
C ASP A 267 10.17 -14.49 49.13
N LEU A 268 9.84 -13.40 48.43
CA LEU A 268 10.62 -12.90 47.29
C LEU A 268 12.02 -12.44 47.72
N GLN A 269 12.14 -11.73 48.85
CA GLN A 269 13.43 -11.30 49.38
C GLN A 269 14.32 -12.49 49.74
N LYS A 270 13.77 -13.52 50.38
CA LYS A 270 14.49 -14.77 50.68
C LYS A 270 14.98 -15.47 49.41
N THR A 271 14.13 -15.52 48.38
CA THR A 271 14.46 -16.12 47.08
C THR A 271 15.57 -15.35 46.38
N LEU A 272 15.50 -14.02 46.40
CA LEU A 272 16.53 -13.15 45.84
C LEU A 272 17.90 -13.38 46.52
N LEU A 273 17.91 -13.53 47.85
CA LEU A 273 19.13 -13.74 48.62
C LEU A 273 19.77 -15.11 48.33
N LEU A 274 18.96 -16.16 48.20
CA LEU A 274 19.41 -17.49 47.74
C LEU A 274 20.02 -17.42 46.34
N LYS A 275 19.36 -16.73 45.39
CA LYS A 275 19.88 -16.57 44.03
C LYS A 275 21.15 -15.74 43.97
N HIS A 276 21.29 -14.75 44.84
CA HIS A 276 22.53 -14.00 44.95
C HIS A 276 23.69 -14.90 45.40
N HIS A 277 23.46 -15.81 46.34
CA HIS A 277 24.49 -16.75 46.78
C HIS A 277 24.88 -17.75 45.69
N GLU A 278 23.89 -18.35 44.99
CA GLU A 278 24.15 -19.23 43.83
C GLU A 278 24.98 -18.51 42.75
N PHE A 279 24.69 -17.24 42.48
CA PHE A 279 25.44 -16.44 41.51
C PHE A 279 26.88 -16.19 41.93
N GLN A 280 27.12 -15.93 43.21
CA GLN A 280 28.47 -15.78 43.76
C GLN A 280 29.27 -17.09 43.64
N GLU A 281 28.67 -18.24 43.94
CA GLU A 281 29.28 -19.55 43.77
C GLU A 281 29.65 -19.80 42.30
N LEU A 282 28.72 -19.57 41.37
CA LEU A 282 28.97 -19.74 39.95
C LEU A 282 30.09 -18.82 39.44
N THR A 283 30.12 -17.57 39.91
CA THR A 283 31.20 -16.62 39.60
C THR A 283 32.56 -17.13 40.08
N SER A 284 32.61 -17.75 41.27
CA SER A 284 33.85 -18.35 41.79
C SER A 284 34.33 -19.53 40.94
N VAL A 285 33.41 -20.36 40.45
CA VAL A 285 33.71 -21.49 39.57
C VAL A 285 34.26 -21.01 38.24
N VAL A 286 33.62 -20.01 37.62
CA VAL A 286 34.09 -19.41 36.36
C VAL A 286 35.51 -18.86 36.51
N ASN A 287 35.77 -18.09 37.57
CA ASN A 287 37.10 -17.56 37.86
C ASN A 287 38.16 -18.65 38.05
N ASN A 288 37.79 -19.79 38.63
CA ASN A 288 38.72 -20.92 38.78
C ASN A 288 38.99 -21.61 37.43
N LEU A 289 37.96 -21.83 36.62
CA LEU A 289 38.12 -22.39 35.27
C LEU A 289 38.98 -21.48 34.37
N GLU A 290 38.81 -20.16 34.45
CA GLU A 290 39.65 -19.21 33.72
C GLU A 290 41.14 -19.34 34.13
N LYS A 291 41.42 -19.54 35.42
CA LYS A 291 42.79 -19.78 35.91
C LYS A 291 43.38 -21.08 35.38
N GLU A 292 42.57 -22.12 35.19
CA GLU A 292 43.02 -23.41 34.62
C GLU A 292 43.21 -23.36 33.09
N ILE A 293 42.35 -22.64 32.36
CA ILE A 293 42.40 -22.55 30.90
C ILE A 293 43.62 -21.73 30.43
N LYS A 294 43.97 -20.66 31.13
CA LYS A 294 45.06 -19.75 30.74
C LYS A 294 46.43 -20.44 30.55
N PRO A 295 46.93 -21.30 31.48
CA PRO A 295 48.19 -22.02 31.27
C PRO A 295 48.09 -23.08 30.17
N LEU A 296 46.92 -23.71 29.98
CA LEU A 296 46.71 -24.67 28.89
C LEU A 296 46.85 -24.00 27.52
N ILE A 297 46.30 -22.79 27.35
CA ILE A 297 46.49 -21.99 26.12
C ILE A 297 47.99 -21.70 25.90
N GLN A 298 48.72 -21.29 26.94
CA GLN A 298 50.17 -21.06 26.83
C GLN A 298 50.93 -22.34 26.45
N GLN A 299 50.54 -23.49 27.01
CA GLN A 299 51.16 -24.76 26.68
C GLN A 299 50.91 -25.16 25.22
N VAL A 300 49.68 -24.96 24.72
CA VAL A 300 49.32 -25.21 23.32
C VAL A 300 50.15 -24.33 22.38
N THR A 301 50.27 -23.02 22.66
CA THR A 301 51.11 -22.13 21.83
C THR A 301 52.59 -22.53 21.85
N LYS A 302 53.10 -23.01 22.99
CA LYS A 302 54.49 -23.51 23.08
C LYS A 302 54.67 -24.78 22.26
N THR A 303 53.73 -25.71 22.31
CA THR A 303 53.79 -26.93 21.48
C THR A 303 53.70 -26.61 20.01
N ASP A 304 52.89 -25.63 19.60
CA ASP A 304 52.73 -25.20 18.21
C ASP A 304 54.04 -24.60 17.64
N ASN A 305 54.69 -23.75 18.43
CA ASN A 305 56.02 -23.21 18.10
C ASN A 305 57.10 -24.31 17.99
N MET A 306 57.07 -25.30 18.89
CA MET A 306 57.98 -26.45 18.83
C MET A 306 57.73 -27.30 17.57
N LEU A 307 56.47 -27.53 17.23
CA LEU A 307 56.06 -28.28 16.04
C LEU A 307 56.56 -27.61 14.78
N SER A 308 56.40 -26.28 14.69
CA SER A 308 56.91 -25.46 13.59
C SER A 308 58.44 -25.57 13.43
N CYS A 309 59.17 -25.61 14.55
CA CYS A 309 60.63 -25.78 14.52
C CYS A 309 61.06 -27.18 14.07
N VAL A 310 60.36 -28.22 14.55
CA VAL A 310 60.60 -29.61 14.13
C VAL A 310 60.29 -29.78 12.65
N GLN A 311 59.23 -29.15 12.15
CA GLN A 311 58.83 -29.20 10.75
C GLN A 311 59.91 -28.63 9.82
N ARG A 312 60.48 -27.46 10.17
CA ARG A 312 61.62 -26.88 9.47
C ARG A 312 62.87 -27.77 9.53
N SER A 313 63.16 -28.36 10.69
CA SER A 313 64.29 -29.28 10.83
C SER A 313 64.10 -30.55 9.98
N LEU A 314 62.87 -31.03 9.83
CA LEU A 314 62.56 -32.21 9.02
C LEU A 314 62.75 -31.93 7.53
N GLU A 315 62.43 -30.73 7.06
CA GLU A 315 62.72 -30.27 5.70
C GLU A 315 64.23 -30.24 5.44
N GLU A 316 65.03 -29.68 6.36
CA GLU A 316 66.48 -29.72 6.25
C GLU A 316 67.05 -31.15 6.26
N GLN A 317 66.49 -32.05 7.09
CA GLN A 317 66.89 -33.47 7.07
C GLN A 317 66.47 -34.17 5.79
N ARG A 318 65.32 -33.82 5.19
CA ARG A 318 64.87 -34.38 3.91
C ARG A 318 65.84 -34.05 2.78
N ASP A 319 66.37 -32.83 2.77
CA ASP A 319 67.39 -32.42 1.80
C ASP A 319 68.71 -33.16 2.02
N ARG A 320 69.11 -33.35 3.29
CA ARG A 320 70.31 -34.15 3.65
C ARG A 320 70.16 -35.63 3.32
N VAL A 321 69.02 -36.25 3.62
CA VAL A 321 68.74 -37.65 3.27
C VAL A 321 68.75 -37.84 1.75
N SER A 322 68.22 -36.86 1.00
CA SER A 322 68.30 -36.87 -0.46
C SER A 322 69.76 -36.84 -0.94
N SER A 323 70.63 -36.07 -0.28
CA SER A 323 72.07 -36.04 -0.59
C SER A 323 72.80 -37.35 -0.20
N VAL A 324 72.43 -37.94 0.94
CA VAL A 324 73.01 -39.20 1.44
C VAL A 324 72.54 -40.38 0.60
N GLN A 325 71.30 -40.37 0.09
CA GLN A 325 70.76 -41.42 -0.78
C GLN A 325 71.51 -41.49 -2.12
N ILE A 326 71.97 -40.35 -2.63
CA ILE A 326 72.87 -40.28 -3.80
C ILE A 326 74.24 -40.89 -3.47
N GLN A 327 74.74 -40.74 -2.24
CA GLN A 327 75.99 -41.36 -1.77
C GLN A 327 75.83 -42.86 -1.46
N LEU A 328 74.66 -43.30 -0.96
CA LEU A 328 74.41 -44.69 -0.57
C LEU A 328 74.16 -45.60 -1.79
N GLN A 329 73.64 -45.05 -2.89
CA GLN A 329 73.63 -45.75 -4.19
C GLN A 329 75.04 -46.07 -4.69
N GLN A 330 76.08 -45.36 -4.22
CA GLN A 330 77.47 -45.63 -4.54
C GLN A 330 78.14 -46.63 -3.58
N LEU A 331 77.67 -46.73 -2.32
CA LEU A 331 78.27 -47.57 -1.28
C LEU A 331 77.58 -48.94 -1.06
N THR A 332 76.37 -49.15 -1.58
CA THR A 332 75.61 -50.43 -1.45
C THR A 332 76.19 -51.60 -2.29
N ARG A 333 77.40 -51.46 -2.86
CA ARG A 333 78.15 -52.55 -3.51
C ARG A 333 79.19 -53.24 -2.59
N ALA A 334 79.26 -52.88 -1.31
CA ALA A 334 80.20 -53.51 -0.37
C ALA A 334 79.51 -54.00 0.91
N PHE A 335 79.42 -55.33 1.02
CA PHE A 335 79.39 -56.12 2.26
C PHE A 335 78.19 -56.02 3.22
N ASN A 336 77.22 -56.89 2.91
CA ASN A 336 76.62 -57.95 3.72
C ASN A 336 76.95 -58.15 5.23
N GLN A 337 75.85 -58.46 5.95
CA GLN A 337 75.61 -59.49 6.98
C GLN A 337 75.64 -59.12 8.48
N ASP A 338 74.42 -58.87 9.01
CA ASP A 338 73.66 -59.62 10.06
C ASP A 338 74.39 -60.21 11.30
N PRO A 339 73.77 -60.26 12.50
CA PRO A 339 72.50 -60.99 12.68
C PRO A 339 71.52 -60.45 13.74
N ILE A 340 70.28 -60.19 13.34
CA ILE A 340 69.16 -59.87 14.24
C ILE A 340 68.29 -61.13 14.45
N ARG A 341 68.37 -61.78 15.63
CA ARG A 341 67.42 -62.86 16.00
C ARG A 341 66.86 -62.82 17.43
N THR A 342 67.40 -62.01 18.33
CA THR A 342 66.83 -61.76 19.68
C THR A 342 66.05 -60.44 19.77
N GLU A 343 66.38 -59.46 18.93
CA GLU A 343 65.63 -58.20 18.77
C GLU A 343 64.23 -58.41 18.16
N VAL A 344 64.07 -59.41 17.27
CA VAL A 344 62.79 -59.69 16.59
C VAL A 344 61.67 -60.06 17.56
N GLY A 345 61.97 -60.72 18.69
CA GLY A 345 60.97 -61.10 19.70
C GLY A 345 60.43 -59.92 20.51
N HIS A 346 61.32 -59.03 20.95
CA HIS A 346 60.96 -57.79 21.63
C HIS A 346 60.33 -56.76 20.69
N LEU A 347 60.80 -56.69 19.44
CA LEU A 347 60.18 -55.89 18.39
C LEU A 347 58.78 -56.41 18.06
N LYS A 348 58.53 -57.73 18.05
CA LYS A 348 57.20 -58.28 17.78
C LYS A 348 56.18 -57.93 18.86
N THR A 349 56.53 -58.06 20.14
CA THR A 349 55.66 -57.64 21.24
C THR A 349 55.46 -56.13 21.29
N SER A 350 56.50 -55.36 20.99
CA SER A 350 56.39 -53.89 20.88
C SER A 350 55.53 -53.48 19.68
N VAL A 351 55.64 -54.19 18.54
CA VAL A 351 54.81 -53.99 17.35
C VAL A 351 53.36 -54.35 17.62
N ASP A 352 53.07 -55.43 18.35
CA ASP A 352 51.70 -55.79 18.70
C ASP A 352 51.08 -54.78 19.68
N ASN A 353 51.86 -54.25 20.63
CA ASN A 353 51.41 -53.17 21.51
C ASN A 353 51.21 -51.85 20.75
N LEU A 354 52.13 -51.50 19.83
CA LEU A 354 51.98 -50.34 18.94
C LEU A 354 50.77 -50.50 18.01
N LYS A 355 50.48 -51.70 17.49
CA LYS A 355 49.26 -51.96 16.71
C LYS A 355 48.00 -51.74 17.54
N GLN A 356 48.00 -52.17 18.81
CA GLN A 356 46.88 -51.93 19.71
C GLN A 356 46.71 -50.44 20.01
N GLN A 357 47.80 -49.70 20.24
CA GLN A 357 47.76 -48.25 20.39
C GLN A 357 47.29 -47.53 19.12
N VAL A 358 47.74 -47.96 17.94
CA VAL A 358 47.30 -47.44 16.64
C VAL A 358 45.79 -47.67 16.46
N SER A 359 45.27 -48.84 16.82
CA SER A 359 43.82 -49.11 16.77
C SER A 359 43.01 -48.17 17.67
N VAL A 360 43.50 -47.85 18.88
CA VAL A 360 42.86 -46.84 19.75
C VAL A 360 42.95 -45.44 19.14
N ILE A 361 44.08 -45.07 18.56
CA ILE A 361 44.27 -43.77 17.89
C ILE A 361 43.35 -43.63 16.67
N GLU A 362 43.17 -44.69 15.88
CA GLU A 362 42.22 -44.73 14.77
C GLU A 362 40.78 -44.56 15.25
N SER A 363 40.39 -45.27 16.31
CA SER A 363 39.09 -45.08 16.98
C SER A 363 38.87 -43.65 17.49
N LEU A 364 39.89 -43.03 18.09
CA LEU A 364 39.81 -41.66 18.58
C LEU A 364 39.75 -40.66 17.43
N LYS A 365 40.48 -40.90 16.33
CA LYS A 365 40.43 -40.10 15.10
C LYS A 365 39.04 -40.14 14.48
N ASP A 366 38.40 -41.31 14.45
CA ASP A 366 37.01 -41.43 13.97
C ASP A 366 36.03 -40.66 14.85
N ARG A 367 36.17 -40.74 16.18
CA ARG A 367 35.36 -39.91 17.10
C ARG A 367 35.62 -38.42 16.89
N LEU A 368 36.87 -38.02 16.69
CA LEU A 368 37.25 -36.63 16.42
C LEU A 368 36.61 -36.13 15.11
N ASN A 369 36.59 -36.96 14.07
CA ASN A 369 35.93 -36.64 12.81
C ASN A 369 34.42 -36.46 12.99
N VAL A 370 33.75 -37.32 13.76
CA VAL A 370 32.31 -37.17 14.07
C VAL A 370 32.05 -35.87 14.85
N LEU A 371 32.91 -35.53 15.82
CA LEU A 371 32.82 -34.28 16.58
C LEU A 371 33.06 -33.05 15.71
N ASP A 372 34.03 -33.07 14.81
CA ASP A 372 34.29 -32.00 13.83
C ASP A 372 33.09 -31.80 12.89
N ASP A 373 32.47 -32.90 12.46
CA ASP A 373 31.26 -32.87 11.65
C ASP A 373 30.06 -32.27 12.42
N GLN A 374 29.91 -32.61 13.70
CA GLN A 374 28.91 -32.01 14.58
C GLN A 374 29.18 -30.52 14.80
N TYR A 375 30.44 -30.13 15.06
CA TYR A 375 30.83 -28.73 15.22
C TYR A 375 30.51 -27.91 13.97
N LYS A 376 30.85 -28.41 12.78
CA LYS A 376 30.52 -27.77 11.50
C LYS A 376 29.01 -27.60 11.30
N ARG A 377 28.20 -28.59 11.68
CA ARG A 377 26.73 -28.48 11.62
C ARG A 377 26.19 -27.44 12.59
N HIS A 378 26.65 -27.45 13.84
CA HIS A 378 26.23 -26.49 14.85
C HIS A 378 26.65 -25.06 14.49
N SER A 379 27.86 -24.86 13.97
CA SER A 379 28.34 -23.56 13.49
C SER A 379 27.49 -23.02 12.34
N ARG A 380 27.10 -23.86 11.37
CA ARG A 380 26.15 -23.46 10.30
C ARG A 380 24.79 -23.06 10.86
N LEU A 381 24.25 -23.82 11.81
CA LEU A 381 22.96 -23.53 12.43
C LEU A 381 22.99 -22.20 13.21
N LEU A 382 24.08 -21.94 13.95
CA LEU A 382 24.28 -20.68 14.65
C LEU A 382 24.35 -19.49 13.68
N ASN A 383 25.04 -19.64 12.54
CA ASN A 383 25.06 -18.60 11.51
C ASN A 383 23.67 -18.30 10.95
N ILE A 384 22.85 -19.33 10.70
CA ILE A 384 21.46 -19.16 10.26
C ILE A 384 20.63 -18.44 11.33
N HIS A 385 20.75 -18.85 12.60
CA HIS A 385 20.04 -18.17 13.69
C HIS A 385 20.49 -16.73 13.89
N MET A 386 21.78 -16.44 13.76
CA MET A 386 22.33 -15.09 13.80
C MET A 386 21.73 -14.21 12.69
N GLU A 387 21.64 -14.75 11.47
CA GLU A 387 21.02 -14.05 10.34
C GLU A 387 19.52 -13.80 10.58
N GLN A 388 18.79 -14.78 11.12
CA GLN A 388 17.38 -14.59 11.51
C GLN A 388 17.20 -13.55 12.62
N LEU A 389 18.07 -13.54 13.63
CA LEU A 389 18.03 -12.54 14.69
C LEU A 389 18.28 -11.14 14.14
N ASN A 390 19.22 -10.98 13.21
CA ASN A 390 19.47 -9.71 12.54
C ASN A 390 18.26 -9.24 11.71
N LEU A 391 17.61 -10.15 10.98
CA LEU A 391 16.39 -9.84 10.22
C LEU A 391 15.22 -9.44 11.14
N ASN A 392 15.07 -10.14 12.27
CA ASN A 392 14.06 -9.82 13.27
C ASN A 392 14.35 -8.49 13.95
N ASP A 393 15.59 -8.22 14.33
CA ASP A 393 16.01 -6.95 14.95
C ASP A 393 15.78 -5.77 14.00
N GLU A 394 16.08 -5.95 12.70
CA GLU A 394 15.72 -4.99 11.68
C GLU A 394 14.20 -4.78 11.67
N ARG A 395 13.40 -5.86 11.58
CA ARG A 395 11.93 -5.79 11.61
C ARG A 395 11.39 -5.11 12.88
N PHE A 396 12.00 -5.33 14.05
CA PHE A 396 11.62 -4.66 15.29
C PHE A 396 11.92 -3.16 15.21
N ARG A 397 13.09 -2.76 14.73
CA ARG A 397 13.41 -1.36 14.48
C ARG A 397 12.44 -0.71 13.48
N GLN A 398 11.99 -1.45 12.47
CA GLN A 398 10.95 -0.98 11.55
C GLN A 398 9.62 -0.72 12.27
N LEU A 399 9.18 -1.64 13.14
CA LEU A 399 7.94 -1.50 13.92
C LEU A 399 8.02 -0.34 14.92
N GLU A 400 9.14 -0.19 15.63
CA GLU A 400 9.36 0.90 16.60
C GLU A 400 9.41 2.27 15.92
N ALA A 401 9.96 2.36 14.71
CA ALA A 401 10.04 3.60 13.94
C ALA A 401 8.77 3.94 13.17
N THR A 402 7.78 3.02 13.11
CA THR A 402 6.56 3.23 12.33
C THR A 402 5.66 4.27 13.03
N SER A 403 5.46 5.39 12.35
CA SER A 403 4.58 6.46 12.82
C SER A 403 3.19 6.35 12.19
N TYR A 404 2.15 6.72 12.95
CA TYR A 404 0.73 6.63 12.56
C TYR A 404 -0.01 7.96 12.72
N ASN A 405 0.68 9.07 12.51
CA ASN A 405 0.09 10.42 12.68
C ASN A 405 0.45 11.37 11.53
N GLY A 406 0.83 10.80 10.38
CA GLY A 406 1.25 11.55 9.21
C GLY A 406 2.63 12.20 9.34
N LYS A 407 3.41 11.91 10.39
CA LYS A 407 4.75 12.49 10.58
C LYS A 407 5.83 11.41 10.50
N LEU A 408 6.92 11.73 9.83
CA LEU A 408 8.14 10.92 9.77
C LEU A 408 9.32 11.78 10.20
N ILE A 409 10.21 11.22 11.02
CA ILE A 409 11.56 11.73 11.27
C ILE A 409 12.54 10.69 10.76
N TRP A 410 13.25 11.01 9.69
CA TRP A 410 14.19 10.13 9.03
C TRP A 410 15.63 10.58 9.34
N LYS A 411 16.32 9.75 10.13
CA LYS A 411 17.74 9.92 10.43
C LYS A 411 18.58 9.27 9.32
N ILE A 412 19.38 10.08 8.63
CA ILE A 412 20.32 9.63 7.60
C ILE A 412 21.73 9.72 8.18
N GLN A 413 22.35 8.58 8.47
CA GLN A 413 23.73 8.49 8.99
C GLN A 413 24.73 8.26 7.85
N ASP A 414 26.02 8.50 8.10
CA ASP A 414 27.10 8.38 7.12
C ASP A 414 26.85 9.26 5.88
N PHE A 415 26.38 10.49 6.09
CA PHE A 415 25.89 11.37 5.03
C PHE A 415 26.90 11.53 3.90
N GLN A 416 28.16 11.85 4.22
CA GLN A 416 29.18 12.12 3.21
C GLN A 416 29.50 10.87 2.38
N LYS A 417 29.70 9.74 3.06
CA LYS A 417 29.94 8.43 2.42
C LYS A 417 28.79 8.02 1.50
N ARG A 418 27.54 8.28 1.91
CA ARG A 418 26.35 7.97 1.11
C ARG A 418 26.19 8.92 -0.08
N LYS A 419 26.52 10.21 0.09
CA LYS A 419 26.54 11.20 -0.99
C LYS A 419 27.57 10.84 -2.05
N GLU A 420 28.78 10.45 -1.65
CA GLU A 420 29.85 9.97 -2.55
C GLU A 420 29.44 8.70 -3.30
N ALA A 421 28.89 7.71 -2.58
CA ALA A 421 28.37 6.50 -3.21
C ALA A 421 27.23 6.78 -4.23
N ALA A 422 26.41 7.79 -3.98
CA ALA A 422 25.39 8.25 -4.92
C ALA A 422 26.01 8.96 -6.14
N ALA A 423 27.08 9.74 -5.95
CA ALA A 423 27.82 10.39 -7.03
C ALA A 423 28.52 9.39 -7.95
N GLU A 424 29.04 8.30 -7.40
CA GLU A 424 29.60 7.17 -8.14
C GLU A 424 28.54 6.25 -8.78
N GLY A 425 27.26 6.49 -8.51
CA GLY A 425 26.15 5.70 -9.05
C GLY A 425 25.93 4.34 -8.38
N ARG A 426 26.68 4.00 -7.32
CA ARG A 426 26.50 2.73 -6.57
C ARG A 426 25.16 2.66 -5.85
N ALA A 427 24.74 3.77 -5.24
CA ALA A 427 23.49 3.87 -4.49
C ALA A 427 22.83 5.25 -4.73
N PRO A 428 22.19 5.48 -5.88
CA PRO A 428 21.76 6.81 -6.31
C PRO A 428 20.61 7.40 -5.48
N SER A 429 19.76 6.55 -4.87
CA SER A 429 18.62 6.98 -4.06
C SER A 429 18.43 6.10 -2.84
N MET A 430 17.80 6.65 -1.80
CA MET A 430 17.43 5.93 -0.59
C MET A 430 15.96 6.12 -0.25
N PHE A 431 15.39 5.16 0.46
CA PHE A 431 14.03 5.22 0.96
C PHE A 431 14.05 5.29 2.49
N SER A 432 13.11 6.04 3.06
CA SER A 432 12.83 5.97 4.49
C SER A 432 12.03 4.71 4.82
N MET A 433 11.90 4.45 6.12
CA MET A 433 10.87 3.54 6.61
C MET A 433 9.47 4.03 6.22
N PRO A 434 8.50 3.12 5.98
CA PRO A 434 7.11 3.52 5.80
C PRO A 434 6.54 4.16 7.05
N PHE A 435 5.66 5.14 6.86
CA PHE A 435 4.86 5.75 7.89
C PHE A 435 3.43 5.92 7.39
N TYR A 436 2.51 6.14 8.31
CA TYR A 436 1.08 6.16 8.03
C TYR A 436 0.46 7.48 8.47
N THR A 437 -0.59 7.88 7.76
CA THR A 437 -1.41 9.02 8.15
C THR A 437 -2.22 8.75 9.42
N SER A 438 -2.71 7.52 9.59
CA SER A 438 -3.31 6.99 10.81
C SER A 438 -3.11 5.47 10.92
N ARG A 439 -3.62 4.81 11.97
CA ARG A 439 -3.51 3.33 12.13
C ARG A 439 -4.12 2.56 10.97
N SER A 440 -5.20 3.08 10.40
CA SER A 440 -5.95 2.55 9.26
C SER A 440 -5.85 3.45 8.02
N GLY A 441 -4.86 4.36 7.99
CA GLY A 441 -4.69 5.39 6.97
C GLY A 441 -3.75 5.01 5.83
N TYR A 442 -3.48 5.99 4.96
CA TYR A 442 -2.53 5.85 3.85
C TYR A 442 -1.13 5.49 4.33
N LYS A 443 -0.45 4.60 3.60
CA LYS A 443 0.95 4.23 3.77
C LYS A 443 1.85 5.02 2.82
N LEU A 444 2.88 5.66 3.34
CA LEU A 444 3.83 6.48 2.58
C LEU A 444 5.27 6.21 3.00
N CYS A 445 6.23 6.53 2.13
CA CYS A 445 7.63 6.64 2.50
C CYS A 445 8.29 7.83 1.78
N ALA A 446 9.37 8.35 2.34
CA ALA A 446 10.18 9.38 1.70
C ALA A 446 11.26 8.75 0.82
N ARG A 447 11.62 9.42 -0.26
CA ARG A 447 12.75 9.05 -1.13
C ARG A 447 13.69 10.24 -1.28
N ALA A 448 14.98 10.01 -1.07
CA ALA A 448 16.01 11.06 -1.19
C ALA A 448 17.10 10.67 -2.19
N TYR A 449 17.59 11.68 -2.91
CA TYR A 449 18.80 11.60 -3.74
C TYR A 449 19.81 12.60 -3.18
N LEU A 450 20.79 12.09 -2.44
CA LEU A 450 21.78 12.95 -1.76
C LEU A 450 22.66 13.72 -2.75
N ASN A 451 22.96 13.11 -3.90
CA ASN A 451 23.65 13.76 -5.01
C ASN A 451 22.68 14.31 -6.08
N GLY A 452 21.41 14.48 -5.74
CA GLY A 452 20.42 15.09 -6.61
C GLY A 452 19.91 14.20 -7.75
N ASP A 453 18.75 14.58 -8.28
CA ASP A 453 18.03 13.91 -9.35
C ASP A 453 17.43 14.94 -10.32
N GLY A 454 17.21 14.51 -11.58
CA GLY A 454 16.67 15.38 -12.64
C GLY A 454 17.44 16.70 -12.77
N ALA A 455 16.71 17.82 -12.65
CA ALA A 455 17.26 19.18 -12.76
C ALA A 455 18.26 19.55 -11.64
N GLY A 456 18.21 18.86 -10.49
CA GLY A 456 19.08 19.11 -9.34
C GLY A 456 20.29 18.16 -9.27
N ARG A 457 20.49 17.30 -10.27
CA ARG A 457 21.55 16.29 -10.26
C ARG A 457 22.93 16.91 -10.10
N GLY A 458 23.71 16.40 -9.14
CA GLY A 458 25.06 16.83 -8.80
C GLY A 458 25.18 18.17 -8.08
N THR A 459 24.07 18.88 -7.86
CA THR A 459 24.09 20.25 -7.30
C THR A 459 23.17 20.44 -6.10
N HIS A 460 22.12 19.63 -6.01
CA HIS A 460 21.11 19.70 -4.96
C HIS A 460 20.93 18.33 -4.30
N LEU A 461 20.36 18.35 -3.09
CA LEU A 461 19.70 17.19 -2.52
C LEU A 461 18.24 17.23 -2.98
N SER A 462 17.74 16.12 -3.53
CA SER A 462 16.34 16.00 -3.97
C SER A 462 15.52 15.19 -2.97
N LEU A 463 14.32 15.65 -2.64
CA LEU A 463 13.40 14.98 -1.72
C LEU A 463 12.05 14.75 -2.36
N TYR A 464 11.54 13.53 -2.18
CA TYR A 464 10.26 13.09 -2.72
C TYR A 464 9.45 12.32 -1.66
N ILE A 465 8.13 12.36 -1.81
CA ILE A 465 7.20 11.44 -1.17
C ILE A 465 6.81 10.33 -2.15
N VAL A 466 6.60 9.14 -1.62
CA VAL A 466 6.12 7.98 -2.36
C VAL A 466 4.90 7.42 -1.65
N LEU A 467 3.82 7.26 -2.40
CA LEU A 467 2.63 6.59 -1.91
C LEU A 467 2.79 5.08 -2.11
N MET A 468 2.51 4.31 -1.06
CA MET A 468 2.67 2.85 -1.06
C MET A 468 1.31 2.18 -0.93
N ARG A 469 1.21 0.94 -1.43
CA ARG A 469 0.01 0.12 -1.23
C ARG A 469 -0.20 -0.17 0.25
N GLY A 470 -1.32 0.32 0.78
CA GLY A 470 -1.75 0.11 2.16
C GLY A 470 -2.80 -1.00 2.27
N ASP A 471 -2.91 -1.61 3.46
CA ASP A 471 -3.86 -2.69 3.72
C ASP A 471 -5.32 -2.20 3.68
N PHE A 472 -5.54 -0.90 3.92
CA PHE A 472 -6.84 -0.26 3.98
C PHE A 472 -7.17 0.59 2.74
N ASP A 473 -6.39 0.51 1.66
CA ASP A 473 -6.56 1.35 0.46
C ASP A 473 -7.97 1.28 -0.14
N SER A 474 -8.71 0.17 0.04
CA SER A 474 -10.10 0.04 -0.43
C SER A 474 -11.10 0.94 0.32
N LEU A 475 -10.77 1.38 1.53
CA LEU A 475 -11.63 2.17 2.41
C LEU A 475 -11.27 3.66 2.39
N LEU A 476 -10.09 3.99 1.87
CA LEU A 476 -9.56 5.35 1.87
C LEU A 476 -10.04 6.14 0.64
N PRO A 477 -10.23 7.47 0.74
CA PRO A 477 -10.60 8.29 -0.40
C PRO A 477 -9.46 8.38 -1.43
N TRP A 478 -9.79 8.39 -2.72
CA TRP A 478 -8.83 8.51 -3.81
C TRP A 478 -9.27 9.54 -4.85
N PRO A 479 -8.34 10.25 -5.53
CA PRO A 479 -6.88 10.25 -5.32
C PRO A 479 -6.47 10.89 -3.98
N PHE A 480 -5.24 10.64 -3.53
CA PHE A 480 -4.66 11.25 -2.32
C PHE A 480 -4.57 12.78 -2.49
N ARG A 481 -5.06 13.54 -1.51
CA ARG A 481 -5.25 15.01 -1.59
C ARG A 481 -4.59 15.80 -0.46
N GLN A 482 -3.88 15.11 0.43
CA GLN A 482 -3.38 15.72 1.65
C GLN A 482 -2.09 16.50 1.41
N THR A 483 -2.03 17.70 1.97
CA THR A 483 -0.85 18.57 1.84
C THR A 483 0.36 17.86 2.44
N VAL A 484 1.46 17.81 1.68
CA VAL A 484 2.72 17.19 2.10
C VAL A 484 3.75 18.29 2.30
N THR A 485 4.38 18.31 3.47
CA THR A 485 5.51 19.16 3.82
C THR A 485 6.76 18.31 3.96
N LEU A 486 7.82 18.65 3.23
CA LEU A 486 9.14 18.04 3.32
C LEU A 486 10.08 19.04 3.98
N MET A 487 10.91 18.58 4.91
CA MET A 487 11.80 19.44 5.68
C MET A 487 13.16 18.79 5.90
N ILE A 488 14.21 19.61 5.93
CA ILE A 488 15.51 19.27 6.50
C ILE A 488 15.67 20.06 7.80
N LEU A 489 15.94 19.34 8.89
CA LEU A 489 15.96 19.93 10.22
C LEU A 489 17.31 20.57 10.53
N ASP A 490 17.27 21.77 11.09
CA ASP A 490 18.45 22.42 11.66
C ASP A 490 18.77 21.86 13.06
N GLN A 491 20.02 21.45 13.26
CA GLN A 491 20.51 20.84 14.51
C GLN A 491 21.21 21.86 15.43
N SER A 492 21.26 23.14 15.04
CA SER A 492 21.90 24.22 15.81
C SER A 492 21.07 24.74 16.99
N GLY A 493 19.79 24.36 17.06
CA GLY A 493 18.82 24.84 18.06
C GLY A 493 18.09 26.13 17.66
N ASN A 494 18.51 26.79 16.59
CA ASN A 494 17.86 28.00 16.04
C ASN A 494 16.56 27.70 15.31
N LYS A 495 16.29 26.42 14.98
CA LYS A 495 15.08 25.94 14.28
C LYS A 495 14.87 26.58 12.92
N SER A 496 15.95 26.93 12.22
CA SER A 496 15.90 27.41 10.83
C SER A 496 15.75 26.23 9.87
N ASP A 497 14.71 25.41 10.02
CA ASP A 497 14.48 24.24 9.17
C ASP A 497 14.24 24.68 7.72
N ILE A 498 14.85 24.00 6.76
CA ILE A 498 14.55 24.18 5.33
C ILE A 498 13.30 23.38 5.03
N LEU A 499 12.25 24.02 4.53
CA LEU A 499 10.99 23.34 4.21
C LEU A 499 10.42 23.79 2.88
N ASP A 500 9.74 22.85 2.23
CA ASP A 500 8.87 23.12 1.09
C ASP A 500 7.64 22.21 1.19
N TYR A 501 6.52 22.64 0.61
CA TYR A 501 5.27 21.90 0.66
C TYR A 501 4.51 21.99 -0.65
N PHE A 502 3.70 20.97 -0.91
CA PHE A 502 2.81 20.95 -2.05
C PHE A 502 1.49 20.30 -1.70
N LYS A 503 0.45 20.69 -2.45
CA LYS A 503 -0.83 20.00 -2.45
C LYS A 503 -0.84 19.01 -3.63
N PRO A 504 -1.08 17.72 -3.39
CA PRO A 504 -1.15 16.72 -4.45
C PRO A 504 -2.15 17.10 -5.55
N ASP A 505 -1.72 17.01 -6.80
CA ASP A 505 -2.58 17.19 -7.98
C ASP A 505 -3.44 15.93 -8.21
N PRO A 506 -4.79 16.01 -8.13
CA PRO A 506 -5.67 14.87 -8.37
C PRO A 506 -5.52 14.23 -9.76
N ALA A 507 -5.04 14.96 -10.77
CA ALA A 507 -4.84 14.42 -12.11
C ALA A 507 -3.58 13.53 -12.20
N SER A 508 -2.60 13.75 -11.32
CA SER A 508 -1.31 13.05 -11.33
C SER A 508 -1.45 11.57 -10.99
N ASN A 509 -0.76 10.73 -11.76
CA ASN A 509 -0.72 9.28 -11.52
C ASN A 509 -0.01 8.92 -10.20
N SER A 510 0.84 9.81 -9.66
CA SER A 510 1.53 9.60 -8.39
C SER A 510 0.59 9.49 -7.18
N PHE A 511 -0.61 10.06 -7.27
CA PHE A 511 -1.54 10.16 -6.15
C PHE A 511 -2.83 9.34 -6.35
N ARG A 512 -2.91 8.55 -7.43
CA ARG A 512 -4.00 7.59 -7.60
C ARG A 512 -3.83 6.41 -6.65
N ARG A 513 -4.89 5.61 -6.50
CA ARG A 513 -4.83 4.37 -5.73
C ARG A 513 -3.71 3.46 -6.25
N PRO A 514 -2.77 2.99 -5.40
CA PRO A 514 -1.70 2.11 -5.82
C PRO A 514 -2.20 0.82 -6.46
N THR A 515 -1.65 0.50 -7.63
CA THR A 515 -1.87 -0.79 -8.32
C THR A 515 -0.71 -1.76 -8.09
N GLY A 516 0.51 -1.23 -7.91
CA GLY A 516 1.72 -1.96 -7.50
C GLY A 516 2.09 -1.71 -6.03
N GLU A 517 3.32 -2.04 -5.63
CA GLU A 517 3.79 -1.78 -4.26
C GLU A 517 3.95 -0.28 -3.95
N MET A 518 4.39 0.51 -4.94
CA MET A 518 4.66 1.94 -4.81
C MET A 518 4.22 2.69 -6.07
N ASN A 519 3.74 3.91 -5.90
CA ASN A 519 3.47 4.86 -6.98
C ASN A 519 4.75 5.59 -7.42
N VAL A 520 4.64 6.36 -8.51
CA VAL A 520 5.70 7.28 -8.95
C VAL A 520 5.93 8.36 -7.89
N ALA A 521 7.19 8.58 -7.51
CA ALA A 521 7.58 9.57 -6.50
C ALA A 521 7.18 11.00 -6.92
N SER A 522 6.86 11.86 -5.95
CA SER A 522 6.52 13.27 -6.17
C SER A 522 7.17 14.18 -5.14
N GLY A 523 7.69 15.32 -5.55
CA GLY A 523 8.47 16.21 -4.67
C GLY A 523 9.37 17.13 -5.46
N PHE A 524 10.53 17.46 -4.90
CA PHE A 524 11.37 18.57 -5.34
C PHE A 524 12.74 18.07 -5.81
N PRO A 525 13.01 18.08 -7.13
CA PRO A 525 14.34 17.78 -7.68
C PRO A 525 15.42 18.73 -7.17
N CYS A 526 15.09 19.99 -6.94
CA CYS A 526 15.99 21.02 -6.41
C CYS A 526 15.54 21.47 -5.01
N PHE A 527 15.49 20.55 -4.02
CA PHE A 527 14.98 20.88 -2.68
C PHE A 527 15.93 21.80 -1.89
N VAL A 528 17.22 21.45 -1.82
CA VAL A 528 18.25 22.30 -1.22
C VAL A 528 19.55 22.15 -1.99
N SER A 529 20.24 23.26 -2.26
CA SER A 529 21.55 23.21 -2.92
C SER A 529 22.59 22.61 -1.96
N HIS A 530 23.59 21.90 -2.49
CA HIS A 530 24.68 21.39 -1.65
C HIS A 530 25.44 22.51 -0.95
N ALA A 531 25.61 23.64 -1.65
CA ALA A 531 26.24 24.83 -1.09
C ALA A 531 25.46 25.36 0.13
N ASP A 532 24.12 25.42 0.05
CA ASP A 532 23.31 25.91 1.16
C ASP A 532 23.22 24.93 2.32
N LEU A 533 23.22 23.63 2.03
CA LEU A 533 23.21 22.56 3.03
C LEU A 533 24.50 22.50 3.84
N GLU A 534 25.64 22.75 3.19
CA GLU A 534 26.99 22.68 3.78
C GLU A 534 27.48 24.02 4.35
N ASN A 535 26.83 25.14 4.01
CA ASN A 535 27.21 26.45 4.49
C ASN A 535 26.78 26.66 5.96
N PRO A 536 27.72 26.77 6.91
CA PRO A 536 27.40 26.88 8.33
C PRO A 536 26.69 28.20 8.70
N LYS A 537 26.67 29.20 7.81
CA LYS A 537 25.89 30.43 8.00
C LYS A 537 24.40 30.23 7.84
N ASN A 538 23.98 29.21 7.08
CA ASN A 538 22.58 28.93 6.78
C ASN A 538 21.92 28.04 7.84
N GLY A 539 22.70 27.34 8.67
CA GLY A 539 22.24 26.40 9.68
C GLY A 539 23.22 25.25 9.87
N VAL A 540 22.96 24.38 10.85
CA VAL A 540 23.73 23.15 11.07
C VAL A 540 22.86 21.97 10.66
N TYR A 541 22.76 21.71 9.36
CA TYR A 541 21.89 20.66 8.83
C TYR A 541 22.53 19.27 8.90
N VAL A 542 23.84 19.17 8.70
CA VAL A 542 24.63 17.95 8.87
C VAL A 542 25.51 18.10 10.11
N LYS A 543 25.36 17.20 11.07
CA LYS A 543 26.15 17.14 12.31
C LYS A 543 26.47 15.69 12.62
N ASP A 544 27.71 15.40 13.02
CA ASP A 544 28.16 14.04 13.34
C ASP A 544 27.80 13.02 12.23
N GLU A 545 28.11 13.35 10.98
CA GLU A 545 27.77 12.58 9.77
C GLU A 545 26.27 12.25 9.62
N THR A 546 25.41 13.02 10.28
CA THR A 546 23.96 12.75 10.35
C THR A 546 23.15 13.94 9.86
N LEU A 547 22.19 13.65 8.97
CA LEU A 547 21.15 14.56 8.48
C LEU A 547 19.78 14.07 8.95
N PHE A 548 18.89 14.99 9.35
CA PHE A 548 17.51 14.64 9.69
C PHE A 548 16.53 15.23 8.67
N VAL A 549 15.75 14.36 8.05
CA VAL A 549 14.64 14.74 7.16
C VAL A 549 13.33 14.54 7.91
N LYS A 550 12.44 15.52 7.87
CA LYS A 550 11.09 15.41 8.42
C LYS A 550 10.07 15.50 7.32
N VAL A 551 9.11 14.58 7.35
CA VAL A 551 7.93 14.66 6.49
C VAL A 551 6.71 14.84 7.37
N LYS A 552 5.81 15.73 6.95
CA LYS A 552 4.52 15.95 7.56
C LYS A 552 3.44 15.90 6.49
N VAL A 553 2.51 14.98 6.64
CA VAL A 553 1.27 14.90 5.87
C VAL A 553 0.17 15.50 6.72
N ASP A 554 -0.62 16.40 6.13
CA ASP A 554 -1.82 16.91 6.78
C ASP A 554 -2.85 15.78 6.94
N THR A 555 -3.22 15.47 8.17
CA THR A 555 -4.20 14.42 8.48
C THR A 555 -5.62 14.97 8.64
N THR A 556 -5.80 16.28 8.43
CA THR A 556 -7.11 16.92 8.56
C THR A 556 -8.09 16.35 7.52
N GLY A 557 -9.25 15.88 7.96
CA GLY A 557 -10.26 15.28 7.09
C GLY A 557 -9.97 13.83 6.66
N ILE A 558 -8.96 13.17 7.22
CA ILE A 558 -8.83 11.71 7.19
C ILE A 558 -9.58 11.17 8.40
N GLU A 559 -10.73 10.53 8.20
CA GLU A 559 -11.43 9.86 9.30
C GLU A 559 -10.65 8.64 9.76
N ASP A 560 -10.49 8.48 11.08
CA ASP A 560 -10.00 7.22 11.66
C ASP A 560 -11.13 6.18 11.54
N LEU A 561 -10.91 5.19 10.67
CA LEU A 561 -11.81 4.04 10.44
C LEU A 561 -11.90 3.14 11.66
#